data_AF-A0A256WEH1-F1
#
_entry.id   AF-A0A256WEH1-F1
#
_cell.length_a   1.000
_cell.length_b   1.000
_cell.length_c   1.000
_cell.angle_alpha   90.00
_cell.angle_beta   90.00
_cell.angle_gamma   90.00
#
_symmetry.space_group_name_H-M   'P 1'
#
loop_
_entity.id
_entity.type
_entity.pdbx_description
1 polymer ?
#
loop_
_entity_poly.entity_id
_entity_poly.type
_entity_poly.pdbx_seq_one_letter_code
_entity_poly.pdbx_strand_id
1 'polypeptide(L)'
;MQDYTLTISEKSNKALALLNYLRTLDFVEITKTNDWWDELSQENKNAIQQGIYDLDNGNIHTDEEVRKNIRQRILNAKSNHKY
;
A
#
# COMPACT_ATOMS: atom_id res chain seq x y z
N MET A 1 -7.69 16.32 22.53
CA MET A 1 -6.24 16.59 22.63
C MET A 1 -5.77 17.15 21.30
N GLN A 2 -4.78 18.05 21.31
CA GLN A 2 -4.14 18.55 20.10
C GLN A 2 -2.78 17.89 20.03
N ASP A 3 -2.51 17.20 18.92
CA ASP A 3 -1.27 16.44 18.74
C ASP A 3 -0.37 17.18 17.75
N TYR A 4 0.95 17.15 18.01
CA TYR A 4 1.96 17.81 17.20
C TYR A 4 2.88 16.77 16.57
N THR A 5 3.23 16.93 15.29
CA THR A 5 4.15 16.03 14.58
C THR A 5 5.54 16.66 14.46
N LEU A 6 6.57 15.90 14.82
CA LEU A 6 7.98 16.28 14.65
C LEU A 6 8.68 15.28 13.73
N THR A 7 9.23 15.76 12.62
CA THR A 7 10.01 14.92 11.70
C THR A 7 11.51 15.07 11.97
N ILE A 8 12.18 13.96 12.29
CA ILE A 8 13.61 13.94 12.59
C ILE A 8 14.31 12.97 11.64
N SER A 9 15.41 13.39 11.01
CA SER A 9 16.24 12.48 10.22
C SER A 9 17.05 11.55 11.12
N GLU A 10 16.85 10.24 10.96
CA GLU A 10 17.62 9.21 11.69
C GLU A 10 19.13 9.19 11.33
N LYS A 11 19.56 9.95 10.32
CA LYS A 11 20.96 9.97 9.84
C LYS A 11 21.91 10.84 10.69
N SER A 12 21.40 11.58 11.68
CA SER A 12 22.20 12.52 12.49
C SER A 12 22.42 12.02 13.91
N ASN A 13 23.67 12.01 14.38
CA ASN A 13 24.00 11.68 15.76
C ASN A 13 23.31 12.62 16.78
N LYS A 14 23.06 13.87 16.39
CA LYS A 14 22.32 14.84 17.23
C LYS A 14 20.83 14.50 17.30
N ALA A 15 20.26 13.99 16.21
CA ALA A 15 18.87 13.52 16.17
C ALA A 15 18.66 12.32 17.11
N LEU A 16 19.60 11.38 17.12
CA LEU A 16 19.58 10.24 18.05
C LEU A 16 19.67 10.69 19.51
N ALA A 17 20.55 11.65 19.82
CA ALA A 17 20.65 12.21 21.17
C ALA A 17 19.35 12.90 21.61
N LEU A 18 18.72 13.67 20.72
CA LEU A 18 17.43 14.32 20.98
C LEU A 18 16.32 13.29 21.23
N LEU A 19 16.22 12.25 20.39
CA LEU A 19 15.24 11.17 20.59
C LEU A 19 15.43 10.47 21.93
N ASN A 20 16.67 10.20 22.33
CA ASN A 20 16.96 9.59 23.64
C ASN A 20 16.57 10.50 24.80
N TYR A 21 16.79 11.81 24.69
CA TYR A 21 16.33 12.76 25.68
C TYR A 21 14.79 12.78 25.77
N LEU A 22 14.10 12.86 24.63
CA LEU A 22 12.63 12.86 24.59
C LEU A 22 12.02 11.61 25.24
N ARG A 23 12.66 10.45 25.12
CA ARG A 23 12.26 9.20 25.80
C ARG A 23 12.30 9.27 27.32
N THR A 24 13.04 10.21 27.90
CA THR A 24 13.11 10.38 29.37
C THR A 24 11.95 11.20 29.94
N LEU A 25 11.17 11.85 29.07
CA LEU A 25 10.05 12.69 29.47
C LEU A 25 8.79 11.82 29.58
N ASP A 26 8.14 11.85 30.73
CA ASP A 26 6.96 11.05 31.07
C ASP A 26 5.68 11.44 30.31
N PHE A 27 5.66 12.64 29.72
CA PHE A 27 4.57 13.15 28.90
C PHE A 27 4.78 12.97 27.39
N VAL A 28 5.87 12.30 26.96
CA VAL A 28 6.19 12.11 25.53
C VAL A 28 6.12 10.62 25.18
N GLU A 29 5.22 10.30 24.26
CA GLU A 29 5.16 8.98 23.63
C GLU A 29 5.81 9.05 22.24
N ILE A 30 6.86 8.25 22.01
CA ILE A 30 7.51 8.13 20.70
C ILE A 30 6.99 6.89 20.00
N THR A 31 6.12 7.09 19.01
CA THR A 31 5.65 6.02 18.13
C THR A 31 6.51 5.98 16.87
N LYS A 32 7.05 4.81 16.54
CA LYS A 32 7.65 4.56 15.23
C LYS A 32 6.57 3.94 14.36
N THR A 33 5.95 4.77 13.53
CA THR A 33 5.04 4.28 12.49
C THR A 33 5.90 3.67 11.40
N ASN A 34 5.75 2.36 11.15
CA ASN A 34 6.29 1.76 9.94
C ASN A 34 5.47 2.27 8.75
N ASP A 35 6.10 2.38 7.58
CA ASP A 35 5.38 2.70 6.36
C ASP A 35 4.37 1.56 6.10
N TRP A 36 3.15 1.89 5.68
CA TRP A 36 2.15 0.89 5.30
C TRP A 36 2.68 -0.01 4.18
N TRP A 37 3.61 0.51 3.36
CA TRP A 37 4.31 -0.26 2.35
C TRP A 37 5.08 -1.45 2.95
N ASP A 38 5.69 -1.28 4.13
CA ASP A 38 6.46 -2.34 4.79
C ASP A 38 5.58 -3.45 5.36
N GLU A 39 4.31 -3.16 5.62
CA GLU A 39 3.32 -4.10 6.15
C GLU A 39 2.70 -4.99 5.06
N LEU A 40 2.84 -4.63 3.78
CA LEU A 40 2.30 -5.42 2.68
C LEU A 40 3.09 -6.73 2.47
N SER A 41 2.35 -7.81 2.20
CA SER A 41 2.94 -9.07 1.74
C SER A 41 3.67 -8.89 0.42
N GLN A 42 4.65 -9.77 0.15
CA GLN A 42 5.38 -9.72 -1.12
C GLN A 42 4.46 -9.93 -2.32
N GLU A 43 3.43 -10.76 -2.19
CA GLU A 43 2.42 -10.97 -3.22
C GLU A 43 1.68 -9.68 -3.56
N ASN A 44 1.23 -8.93 -2.55
CA ASN A 44 0.57 -7.64 -2.76
C ASN A 44 1.51 -6.62 -3.39
N LYS A 45 2.77 -6.57 -2.95
CA LYS A 45 3.80 -5.70 -3.55
C LYS A 45 4.01 -6.03 -5.04
N ASN A 46 4.12 -7.32 -5.37
CA ASN A 46 4.28 -7.77 -6.75
C ASN A 46 3.06 -7.44 -7.62
N ALA A 47 1.83 -7.62 -7.09
CA ALA A 47 0.61 -7.30 -7.80
C ALA A 47 0.48 -5.79 -8.09
N ILE A 48 0.84 -4.94 -7.12
CA ILE A 48 0.88 -3.48 -7.30
C ILE A 48 1.92 -3.11 -8.37
N GLN A 49 3.12 -3.69 -8.29
CA GLN A 49 4.18 -3.41 -9.26
C GLN A 49 3.80 -3.84 -10.69
N GLN A 50 3.09 -4.96 -10.82
CA GLN A 50 2.55 -5.39 -12.11
C GLN A 50 1.51 -4.39 -12.63
N GLY A 51 0.62 -3.90 -11.76
CA GLY A 51 -0.35 -2.86 -12.14
C GLY A 51 0.32 -1.57 -12.64
N ILE A 52 1.42 -1.14 -12.01
CA ILE A 52 2.21 0.01 -12.49
C ILE A 52 2.82 -0.28 -13.86
N TYR A 53 3.40 -1.46 -14.05
CA TYR A 53 3.96 -1.87 -15.35
C TYR A 53 2.88 -1.89 -16.44
N ASP A 54 1.68 -2.36 -16.14
CA ASP A 54 0.57 -2.40 -17.09
C ASP A 54 0.11 -0.98 -17.46
N LEU A 55 0.09 -0.04 -16.51
CA LEU A 55 -0.18 1.38 -16.79
C LEU A 55 0.88 1.98 -17.73
N ASP A 56 2.17 1.74 -17.46
CA ASP A 56 3.27 2.28 -18.26
C ASP A 56 3.27 1.76 -19.71
N ASN A 57 2.81 0.53 -19.92
CA ASN A 57 2.72 -0.09 -21.24
C ASN A 57 1.36 0.12 -21.94
N GLY A 58 0.44 0.88 -21.32
CA GLY A 58 -0.89 1.12 -21.87
C GLY A 58 -1.81 -0.11 -21.88
N ASN A 59 -1.50 -1.13 -21.07
CA ASN A 59 -2.35 -2.29 -20.81
C ASN A 59 -3.49 -1.94 -19.84
N ILE A 60 -4.29 -0.95 -20.22
CA ILE A 60 -5.42 -0.45 -19.45
C ILE A 60 -6.73 -0.94 -20.06
N HIS A 61 -7.68 -1.27 -19.20
CA HIS A 61 -9.02 -1.70 -19.59
C HIS A 61 -10.03 -0.68 -19.11
N THR A 62 -10.95 -0.32 -20.00
CA THR A 62 -12.12 0.46 -19.60
C THR A 62 -13.08 -0.41 -18.80
N ASP A 63 -13.85 0.22 -17.93
CA ASP A 63 -14.86 -0.46 -17.14
C ASP A 63 -15.89 -1.19 -18.02
N GLU A 64 -16.27 -0.63 -19.17
CA GLU A 64 -17.18 -1.29 -20.11
C GLU A 64 -16.60 -2.60 -20.66
N GLU A 65 -15.32 -2.59 -21.07
CA GLU A 65 -14.62 -3.78 -21.55
C GLU A 65 -14.55 -4.87 -20.48
N VAL A 66 -14.22 -4.49 -19.24
CA VAL A 66 -14.17 -5.42 -18.12
C VAL A 66 -15.54 -6.06 -17.89
N ARG A 67 -16.60 -5.27 -17.78
CA ARG A 67 -17.97 -5.80 -17.57
C ARG A 67 -18.41 -6.72 -18.70
N LYS A 68 -18.14 -6.34 -19.96
CA LYS A 68 -18.46 -7.15 -21.13
C LYS A 68 -17.73 -8.50 -21.08
N ASN A 69 -16.43 -8.50 -20.79
CA ASN A 69 -15.62 -9.71 -20.68
C ASN A 69 -16.12 -10.63 -19.57
N ILE A 70 -16.43 -10.09 -18.39
CA ILE A 70 -16.98 -10.89 -17.28
C ILE A 70 -18.33 -11.50 -17.65
N ARG A 71 -19.24 -10.71 -18.26
CA ARG A 71 -20.55 -11.20 -18.70
C ARG A 71 -20.42 -12.35 -19.69
N GLN A 72 -19.51 -12.25 -20.67
CA GLN A 72 -19.25 -13.32 -21.64
C GLN A 72 -18.71 -14.59 -20.97
N ARG A 73 -17.75 -14.46 -20.03
CA ARG A 73 -17.23 -15.62 -19.27
C ARG A 73 -18.34 -16.36 -18.52
N ILE A 74 -19.25 -15.62 -17.89
CA ILE A 74 -20.39 -16.21 -17.16
C ILE A 74 -21.35 -16.94 -18.11
N LEU A 75 -21.66 -16.35 -19.27
CA LEU A 75 -22.54 -16.96 -20.27
C LEU A 75 -21.95 -18.27 -20.82
N ASN A 76 -20.66 -18.28 -21.15
CA ASN A 76 -19.96 -19.45 -21.67
C ASN A 76 -19.91 -20.60 -20.63
N ALA A 77 -19.64 -20.27 -19.37
CA ALA A 77 -19.66 -21.27 -18.29
C ALA A 77 -21.05 -21.92 -18.12
N LYS A 78 -22.13 -21.15 -18.24
CA LYS A 78 -23.52 -21.66 -18.18
C LYS A 78 -23.89 -22.51 -19.38
N SER A 79 -23.35 -22.21 -20.56
CA SER A 79 -23.58 -23.00 -21.78
C SER A 79 -22.91 -24.38 -21.71
N ASN A 80 -21.73 -24.47 -21.12
CA ASN A 80 -20.96 -25.72 -21.01
C ASN A 80 -21.48 -26.68 -19.93
N HIS A 81 -22.37 -26.24 -19.04
CA HIS A 81 -22.98 -27.07 -18.00
C HIS A 81 -24.36 -27.63 -18.39
N LYS A 82 -24.81 -27.37 -19.63
CA LYS A 82 -26.14 -27.77 -20.14
C LYS A 82 -26.14 -29.04 -20.99
N TYR A 83 -25.01 -29.77 -21.04
CA TYR A 83 -24.86 -31.06 -21.70
C TYR A 83 -24.36 -32.10 -20.70
#